data_AF-A0A2N5FM47-F1
#
_entry.id   AF-A0A2N5FM47-F1
#
_cell.length_a   1.000
_cell.length_b   1.000
_cell.length_c   1.000
_cell.angle_alpha   90.00
_cell.angle_beta   90.00
_cell.angle_gamma   90.00
#
_symmetry.space_group_name_H-M   'P 1'
#
loop_
_entity.id
_entity.type
_entity.pdbx_description
1 polymer ?
#
loop_
_entity_poly.entity_id
_entity_poly.type
_entity_poly.pdbx_seq_one_letter_code
_entity_poly.pdbx_strand_id
1 'polypeptide(L)' 'MTTAKKIKACPKTKKNCLSTVNSSGCHAMGPIPFEGDADEAMSHLINILHTMEYAEIAEQRKNYLHAVFLFENAEIQR' A
#
# COMPACT_ATOMS: atom_id res chain seq x y z
N MET A 1 -14.66 12.97 -14.21
CA MET A 1 -13.37 12.41 -13.74
C MET A 1 -12.61 13.49 -12.99
N THR A 2 -12.58 13.43 -11.66
CA THR A 2 -11.96 14.46 -10.82
C THR A 2 -10.47 14.08 -10.64
N THR A 3 -9.57 14.76 -11.33
CA THR A 3 -8.12 14.52 -11.21
C THR A 3 -7.64 14.81 -9.80
N ALA A 4 -6.99 13.83 -9.16
CA ALA A 4 -6.37 13.98 -7.85
C ALA A 4 -5.31 15.11 -7.88
N LYS A 5 -5.42 16.06 -6.94
CA LYS A 5 -4.53 17.21 -6.86
C LYS A 5 -3.18 16.78 -6.30
N LYS A 6 -2.11 16.83 -7.13
CA LYS A 6 -0.75 16.46 -6.71
C LYS A 6 -0.22 17.44 -5.66
N ILE A 7 0.46 16.90 -4.64
CA ILE A 7 1.23 17.69 -3.67
C ILE A 7 2.40 18.36 -4.40
N LYS A 8 2.68 19.64 -4.09
CA LYS A 8 3.74 20.43 -4.73
C LYS A 8 4.86 20.75 -3.74
N ALA A 9 6.07 20.98 -4.27
CA ALA A 9 7.18 21.51 -3.49
C ALA A 9 6.86 22.91 -2.97
N CYS A 10 7.45 23.26 -1.83
CA CYS A 10 7.33 24.60 -1.27
C CYS A 10 8.02 25.64 -2.18
N PRO A 11 7.37 26.78 -2.49
CA PRO A 11 8.02 27.86 -3.20
C PRO A 11 9.17 28.43 -2.38
N LYS A 12 10.34 28.66 -3.00
CA LYS A 12 11.52 29.25 -2.34
C LYS A 12 11.26 30.64 -1.73
N THR A 13 10.19 31.31 -2.16
CA THR A 13 9.80 32.67 -1.74
C THR A 13 8.95 32.70 -0.47
N LYS A 14 8.44 31.57 0.05
CA LYS A 14 7.60 31.54 1.25
C LYS A 14 8.40 31.17 2.50
N LYS A 15 8.33 32.03 3.53
CA LYS A 15 8.76 31.67 4.90
C LYS A 15 7.77 30.67 5.51
N ASN A 16 8.28 29.70 6.26
CA ASN A 16 7.52 28.68 7.02
C ASN A 16 6.64 27.72 6.19
N CYS A 17 6.98 27.50 4.91
CA CYS A 17 6.33 26.47 4.13
C CYS A 17 6.96 25.09 4.43
N LEU A 18 6.13 24.09 4.75
CA LEU A 18 6.54 22.71 4.98
C LEU A 18 5.95 21.82 3.88
N SER A 19 6.79 21.06 3.20
CA SER A 19 6.39 20.07 2.21
C SER A 19 7.42 18.95 2.20
N THR A 20 6.97 17.71 2.15
CA THR A 20 7.82 16.52 2.00
C THR A 20 8.31 16.34 0.55
N VAL A 21 7.78 17.12 -0.39
CA VAL A 21 8.18 17.08 -1.80
C VAL A 21 9.44 17.93 -1.99
N ASN A 22 10.56 17.27 -2.21
CA ASN A 22 11.83 17.91 -2.56
C ASN A 22 11.95 18.09 -4.08
N SER A 23 12.42 19.25 -4.53
CA SER A 23 12.70 19.54 -5.95
C SER A 23 14.14 19.28 -6.35
N SER A 24 15.03 19.05 -5.37
CA SER A 24 16.43 18.68 -5.59
C SER A 24 16.55 17.19 -5.87
N GLY A 25 17.04 16.84 -7.07
CA GLY A 25 17.19 15.44 -7.51
C GLY A 25 18.20 14.60 -6.72
N CYS A 26 18.99 15.21 -5.82
CA CYS A 26 19.99 14.51 -5.01
C CYS A 26 19.40 13.51 -4.01
N HIS A 27 18.12 13.63 -3.68
CA HIS A 27 17.39 12.68 -2.84
C HIS A 27 16.32 11.91 -3.64
N ALA A 28 16.31 12.06 -4.97
CA ALA A 28 15.39 11.31 -5.80
C ALA A 28 15.86 9.86 -5.85
N MET A 29 15.05 8.95 -5.32
CA MET A 29 15.17 7.55 -5.65
C MET A 29 14.43 7.35 -6.98
N GLY A 30 15.07 6.67 -7.93
CA GLY A 30 14.36 6.19 -9.12
C GLY A 30 13.20 5.28 -8.69
N PRO A 31 12.17 5.08 -9.55
CA PRO A 31 11.19 4.04 -9.30
C PRO A 31 11.91 2.73 -8.98
N ILE A 32 11.48 2.04 -7.92
CA ILE A 32 12.01 0.71 -7.62
C ILE A 32 11.64 -0.16 -8.82
N PRO A 33 12.62 -0.73 -9.54
CA PRO A 33 12.30 -1.63 -10.65
C PRO A 33 11.59 -2.84 -10.05
N PHE A 34 10.36 -3.06 -10.51
CA PHE A 34 9.56 -4.21 -10.16
C PHE A 34 9.28 -4.97 -11.45
N GLU A 35 9.78 -6.20 -11.49
CA GLU A 35 9.46 -7.18 -12.53
C GLU A 35 8.63 -8.27 -11.85
N GLY A 36 7.43 -8.50 -12.36
CA GLY A 36 6.53 -9.50 -11.82
C GLY A 36 5.18 -9.45 -12.54
N ASP A 37 4.63 -10.61 -12.82
CA ASP A 37 3.29 -10.71 -13.38
C ASP A 37 2.22 -10.51 -12.28
N ALA A 38 1.14 -9.83 -12.61
CA ALA A 38 0.09 -9.51 -11.64
C ALA A 38 -0.65 -10.77 -11.17
N ASP A 39 -0.82 -11.75 -12.06
CA ASP A 39 -1.49 -13.01 -11.73
C ASP A 39 -0.55 -13.91 -10.91
N GLU A 40 0.76 -13.90 -11.19
CA GLU A 40 1.78 -14.55 -10.35
C GLU A 40 1.81 -13.94 -8.93
N ALA A 41 1.82 -12.61 -8.82
CA ALA A 41 1.80 -11.92 -7.54
C ALA A 41 0.52 -12.24 -6.73
N MET A 42 -0.64 -12.22 -7.39
CA MET A 42 -1.91 -12.59 -6.77
C MET A 42 -1.89 -14.05 -6.28
N SER A 43 -1.42 -14.96 -7.12
CA SER A 43 -1.30 -16.38 -6.76
C SER A 43 -0.37 -16.59 -5.57
N HIS A 44 0.76 -15.87 -5.54
CA HIS A 44 1.70 -15.93 -4.43
C HIS A 44 1.10 -15.44 -3.11
N LEU A 45 0.37 -14.31 -3.15
CA LEU A 45 -0.31 -13.75 -1.97
C LEU A 45 -1.39 -14.69 -1.43
N ILE A 46 -2.18 -15.30 -2.31
CA ILE A 46 -3.21 -16.29 -1.94
C ILE A 46 -2.57 -17.51 -1.26
N ASN A 47 -1.48 -18.02 -1.83
CA ASN A 47 -0.76 -19.15 -1.25
C ASN A 47 -0.26 -18.82 0.16
N ILE A 48 0.30 -17.62 0.38
CA ILE A 48 0.73 -17.17 1.71
C ILE A 48 -0.47 -17.12 2.67
N LEU A 49 -1.59 -16.53 2.26
CA LEU A 49 -2.78 -16.43 3.12
C LEU A 49 -3.32 -17.82 3.50
N HIS A 50 -3.29 -18.80 2.60
CA HIS A 50 -3.67 -20.17 2.93
C HIS A 50 -2.74 -20.87 3.93
N THR A 51 -1.51 -20.38 4.13
CA THR A 51 -0.63 -20.90 5.20
C THR A 51 -0.94 -20.33 6.57
N MET A 52 -1.80 -19.31 6.65
CA MET A 52 -2.17 -18.65 7.90
C MET A 52 -3.44 -19.29 8.47
N GLU A 53 -3.32 -19.91 9.64
CA GLU A 53 -4.38 -20.72 10.30
C GLU A 53 -5.74 -20.02 10.43
N TYR A 54 -5.72 -18.69 10.57
CA TYR A 54 -6.91 -17.90 10.84
C TYR A 54 -7.27 -16.93 9.71
N ALA A 55 -6.64 -17.04 8.54
CA ALA A 55 -6.90 -16.14 7.43
C ALA A 55 -7.96 -16.69 6.48
N GLU A 56 -8.93 -15.86 6.13
CA GLU A 56 -9.93 -16.15 5.10
C GLU A 56 -9.92 -15.05 4.04
N ILE A 57 -10.02 -15.41 2.76
CA ILE A 57 -10.16 -14.45 1.66
C ILE A 57 -11.63 -14.03 1.55
N ALA A 58 -11.93 -12.81 1.98
CA ALA A 58 -13.28 -12.25 1.95
C ALA A 58 -13.66 -11.71 0.55
N GLU A 59 -12.68 -11.20 -0.21
CA GLU A 59 -12.92 -10.71 -1.57
C GLU A 59 -11.65 -10.74 -2.42
N GLN A 60 -11.79 -11.17 -3.68
CA GLN A 60 -10.73 -11.11 -4.69
C GLN A 60 -11.23 -10.42 -5.98
N ARG A 61 -10.48 -9.43 -6.45
CA ARG A 61 -10.64 -8.79 -7.76
C ARG A 61 -9.26 -8.69 -8.43
N LYS A 62 -9.23 -8.33 -9.72
CA LYS A 62 -8.01 -8.34 -10.56
C LYS A 62 -6.74 -7.81 -9.88
N ASN A 63 -6.80 -6.65 -9.21
CA ASN A 63 -5.66 -6.04 -8.52
C ASN A 63 -5.97 -5.75 -7.05
N TYR A 64 -6.85 -6.55 -6.43
CA TYR A 64 -7.28 -6.32 -5.05
C TYR A 64 -7.58 -7.65 -4.36
N LEU A 65 -7.02 -7.82 -3.17
CA LEU A 65 -7.22 -8.99 -2.33
C LEU A 65 -7.53 -8.52 -0.91
N HIS A 66 -8.70 -8.91 -0.40
CA HIS A 66 -9.13 -8.63 0.95
C HIS A 66 -9.18 -9.95 1.73
N ALA A 67 -8.39 -10.01 2.80
CA ALA A 67 -8.39 -11.12 3.73
C ALA A 67 -8.74 -10.65 5.14
N VAL A 68 -9.46 -11.49 5.88
CA VAL A 68 -9.84 -11.27 7.27
C VAL A 68 -9.18 -12.31 8.16
N PHE A 69 -8.82 -11.93 9.38
CA PHE A 69 -8.27 -12.85 10.38
C PHE A 69 -9.35 -13.17 11.42
N LEU A 70 -9.76 -14.42 11.47
CA LEU A 70 -10.77 -14.93 12.40
C LEU A 70 -10.07 -15.40 13.68
N PHE A 71 -9.98 -14.54 14.69
CA PHE A 71 -9.61 -15.00 16.03
C PHE A 71 -10.79 -15.77 16.63
N GLU A 72 -10.64 -17.06 16.94
CA GLU A 72 -11.54 -17.70 17.91
C GLU A 72 -11.22 -17.11 19.30
N ASN A 73 -12.14 -16.27 19.79
CA ASN A 73 -12.34 -15.92 21.19
C ASN A 73 -11.10 -15.42 21.96
N ALA A 74 -10.64 -14.21 21.64
CA ALA A 74 -10.05 -13.39 22.70
C ALA A 74 -11.18 -13.02 23.67
N GLU A 75 -11.21 -13.66 24.84
CA GLU A 75 -11.99 -13.23 25.98
C GLU A 75 -11.68 -11.75 26.28
N ILE A 76 -12.49 -10.85 25.72
CA ILE A 76 -12.55 -9.47 26.18
C ILE A 76 -13.39 -9.51 27.45
N GLN A 77 -12.78 -9.92 28.57
CA GLN A 77 -13.26 -9.51 29.88
C GLN A 77 -12.83 -8.06 30.09
N ARG A 78 -13.79 -7.15 29.96
CA ARG A 78 -13.75 -5.82 30.56
C ARG A 78 -14.65 -5.80 31.78
#